data_AF-A0A954D1B1-F1
#
_entry.id   AF-A0A954D1B1-F1
#
_cell.length_a   1.000
_cell.length_b   1.000
_cell.length_c   1.000
_cell.angle_alpha   90.00
_cell.angle_beta   90.00
_cell.angle_gamma   90.00
#
_symmetry.space_group_name_H-M   'P 1'
#
loop_
_entity.id
_entity.type
_entity.pdbx_description
1 polymer ?
#
loop_
_entity_poly.entity_id
_entity_poly.type
_entity_poly.pdbx_seq_one_letter_code
_entity_poly.pdbx_strand_id
1 'polypeptide(L)'
;LEINGVGYNCKLEGNKLVFNLGFAHTVQVEIPKGIECEVRNPTNIQLRGCDKQMVGELAARIRKLRPPEPYKGKGIKYAEEVIRRKAGKAFGSGG
;
A
#
# COMPACT_ATOMS: atom_id res chain seq x y z
N LEU A 1 -4.17 3.55 4.61
CA LEU A 1 -3.27 2.53 4.04
C LEU A 1 -1.85 3.06 4.15
N GLU A 2 -0.90 2.22 4.53
CA GLU A 2 0.50 2.58 4.68
C GLU A 2 1.36 1.71 3.77
N ILE A 3 2.29 2.34 3.06
CA ILE A 3 3.23 1.71 2.15
C ILE A 3 4.58 1.64 2.86
N ASN A 4 5.07 0.42 3.03
CA ASN A 4 6.39 0.16 3.60
C ASN A 4 7.32 -0.39 2.53
N GLY A 5 8.43 0.30 2.29
CA GLY A 5 9.47 -0.16 1.38
C GLY A 5 10.37 0.97 0.92
N VAL A 6 11.60 0.61 0.55
CA VAL A 6 12.58 1.58 0.04
C VAL A 6 12.27 1.84 -1.42
N GLY A 7 12.07 3.11 -1.79
CA GLY A 7 11.72 3.53 -3.16
C GLY A 7 10.24 3.36 -3.51
N TYR A 8 9.40 2.91 -2.58
CA TYR A 8 7.96 2.78 -2.83
C TYR A 8 7.25 4.10 -2.62
N ASN A 9 6.44 4.51 -3.58
CA ASN A 9 5.64 5.72 -3.50
C ASN A 9 4.32 5.59 -4.24
N CYS A 10 3.36 6.42 -3.85
CA CYS A 10 2.09 6.58 -4.51
C CYS A 10 1.90 8.06 -4.89
N LYS A 11 1.27 8.29 -6.04
CA LYS A 11 0.85 9.60 -6.52
C LYS A 11 -0.61 9.55 -6.94
N LEU A 12 -1.32 10.65 -6.70
CA LEU A 12 -2.66 10.86 -7.20
C LEU A 12 -2.59 11.67 -8.49
N GLU A 13 -3.04 11.09 -9.60
CA GLU A 13 -3.15 11.75 -10.90
C GLU A 13 -4.64 11.87 -11.27
N GLY A 14 -5.24 13.00 -10.91
CA GLY A 14 -6.67 13.24 -11.10
C GLY A 14 -7.52 12.16 -10.40
N ASN A 15 -8.15 11.28 -11.19
CA ASN A 15 -8.99 10.18 -10.70
C ASN A 15 -8.25 8.82 -10.67
N LYS A 16 -6.93 8.81 -10.85
CA LYS A 16 -6.12 7.58 -10.86
C LYS A 16 -5.05 7.63 -9.77
N LEU A 17 -4.86 6.53 -9.07
CA LEU A 17 -3.73 6.34 -8.17
C LEU A 17 -2.62 5.62 -8.93
N VAL A 18 -1.47 6.28 -9.04
CA VAL A 18 -0.26 5.72 -9.64
C VAL A 18 0.65 5.22 -8.53
N PHE A 19 1.00 3.95 -8.60
CA PHE A 19 1.84 3.26 -7.63
C PHE A 19 3.19 2.89 -8.24
N ASN A 20 4.25 3.28 -7.54
CA ASN A 20 5.62 2.84 -7.78
C ASN A 20 6.01 1.89 -6.65
N LEU A 21 5.90 0.59 -6.89
CA LEU A 21 6.12 -0.46 -5.88
C LEU A 21 7.36 -1.32 -6.17
N GLY A 22 8.32 -0.76 -6.93
CA GLY A 22 9.51 -1.49 -7.38
C GLY A 22 9.26 -2.45 -8.55
N PHE A 23 8.12 -2.32 -9.23
CA PHE A 23 7.90 -2.93 -10.55
C PHE A 23 8.62 -2.11 -11.64
N ALA A 24 8.92 -2.74 -12.77
CA ALA A 24 9.55 -2.05 -13.91
C ALA A 24 8.64 -0.99 -14.55
N HIS A 25 7.31 -1.09 -14.37
CA HIS A 25 6.32 -0.13 -14.83
C HIS A 25 5.47 0.35 -13.66
N THR A 26 4.86 1.53 -13.82
CA THR A 26 3.96 2.10 -12.82
C THR A 26 2.61 1.39 -12.86
N VAL A 27 2.04 1.11 -11.69
CA VAL A 27 0.72 0.47 -11.60
C VAL A 27 -0.33 1.55 -11.39
N GLN A 28 -1.30 1.64 -12.29
CA GLN A 28 -2.38 2.61 -12.21
C GLN A 28 -3.66 1.95 -11.71
N VAL A 29 -4.30 2.55 -10.72
CA VAL A 29 -5.59 2.10 -10.17
C VAL A 29 -6.60 3.22 -10.36
N GLU A 30 -7.67 2.95 -11.08
CA GLU A 30 -8.75 3.91 -11.26
C GLU A 30 -9.63 3.97 -10.02
N ILE A 31 -9.93 5.18 -9.56
CA ILE A 31 -10.80 5.41 -8.40
C ILE A 31 -12.25 5.39 -8.90
N PRO A 32 -13.10 4.48 -8.39
CA PRO A 32 -14.52 4.45 -8.75
C PRO A 32 -15.23 5.71 -8.24
N LYS A 33 -16.27 6.14 -8.96
CA LYS A 33 -17.05 7.33 -8.61
C LYS A 33 -17.68 7.18 -7.22
N GLY A 34 -17.50 8.18 -6.36
CA GLY A 34 -18.04 8.19 -4.98
C GLY A 34 -17.02 7.83 -3.89
N ILE A 35 -15.76 7.58 -4.27
CA ILE A 35 -14.63 7.45 -3.35
C ILE A 35 -13.65 8.59 -3.60
N GLU A 36 -13.23 9.26 -2.52
CA GLU A 36 -12.14 10.20 -2.50
C GLU A 36 -10.87 9.51 -2.00
N CYS A 37 -9.77 9.65 -2.75
CA CYS A 37 -8.44 9.25 -2.30
C CYS A 37 -7.60 10.47 -2.01
N GLU A 38 -7.03 10.54 -0.81
CA GLU A 38 -6.11 11.59 -0.40
C GLU A 38 -4.75 10.95 -0.11
N VAL A 39 -3.71 11.39 -0.81
CA VAL A 39 -2.32 10.94 -0.58
C VAL A 39 -1.66 11.98 0.32
N ARG A 40 -1.68 11.76 1.64
CA ARG A 40 -1.04 12.68 2.61
C ARG A 40 0.48 12.66 2.50
N ASN A 41 1.02 11.47 2.34
CA ASN A 41 2.43 11.23 2.13
C ASN A 41 2.57 10.25 0.97
N PRO A 42 3.70 10.24 0.25
CA PRO A 42 3.94 9.22 -0.78
C PRO A 42 3.84 7.79 -0.25
N THR A 43 3.92 7.61 1.08
CA THR A 43 3.77 6.34 1.79
C THR A 43 2.45 6.17 2.53
N ASN A 44 1.58 7.20 2.60
CA ASN A 44 0.32 7.15 3.36
C ASN A 44 -0.87 7.61 2.52
N ILE A 45 -1.84 6.71 2.36
CA ILE A 45 -3.04 6.91 1.54
C ILE A 45 -4.27 6.82 2.43
N GLN A 46 -5.11 7.85 2.38
CA GLN A 46 -6.44 7.86 2.99
C GLN A 46 -7.49 7.63 1.92
N LEU A 47 -8.42 6.72 2.21
CA LEU A 47 -9.59 6.46 1.38
C LEU A 47 -10.81 6.94 2.17
N ARG A 48 -11.62 7.82 1.57
CA ARG A 48 -12.89 8.30 2.10
C ARG A 48 -13.98 8.01 1.08
N GLY A 49 -15.17 7.65 1.52
CA GLY A 49 -16.25 7.37 0.60
C GLY A 49 -17.57 7.19 1.32
N CYS A 50 -18.66 7.36 0.59
CA CYS A 50 -20.01 7.18 1.11
C CYS A 50 -20.32 5.69 1.33
N ASP A 51 -19.76 4.81 0.49
CA ASP A 51 -20.00 3.36 0.52
C ASP A 51 -18.81 2.59 1.13
N LYS A 52 -19.05 1.88 2.23
CA LYS A 52 -18.04 1.08 2.93
C LYS A 52 -17.59 -0.16 2.15
N GLN A 53 -18.47 -0.77 1.37
CA GLN A 53 -18.14 -1.95 0.56
C GLN A 53 -17.18 -1.57 -0.56
N MET A 54 -17.48 -0.47 -1.28
CA MET A 54 -16.61 0.00 -2.36
C MET A 54 -15.25 0.48 -1.83
N VAL A 55 -15.22 1.20 -0.70
CA VAL A 55 -13.96 1.60 -0.04
C VAL A 55 -13.15 0.37 0.38
N GLY A 56 -13.80 -0.64 0.95
CA GLY A 56 -13.16 -1.89 1.33
C GLY A 56 -12.60 -2.66 0.12
N GLU A 57 -13.36 -2.76 -0.97
CA GLU A 57 -12.93 -3.43 -2.20
C GLU A 57 -11.72 -2.73 -2.83
N LEU A 58 -11.77 -1.39 -2.95
CA LEU A 58 -10.65 -0.62 -3.48
C LEU A 58 -9.39 -0.78 -2.62
N ALA A 59 -9.54 -0.69 -1.28
CA ALA A 59 -8.44 -0.90 -0.36
C ALA A 59 -7.84 -2.31 -0.49
N ALA A 60 -8.69 -3.33 -0.64
CA ALA A 60 -8.27 -4.71 -0.84
C ALA A 60 -7.57 -4.91 -2.19
N ARG A 61 -8.07 -4.29 -3.27
CA ARG A 61 -7.41 -4.30 -4.59
C ARG A 61 -6.02 -3.68 -4.52
N ILE A 62 -5.88 -2.51 -3.89
CA ILE A 62 -4.59 -1.83 -3.70
C ILE A 62 -3.63 -2.73 -2.90
N ARG A 63 -4.10 -3.34 -1.80
CA ARG A 63 -3.30 -4.27 -0.99
C ARG A 63 -2.84 -5.51 -1.76
N LYS A 64 -3.67 -6.05 -2.65
CA LYS A 64 -3.34 -7.22 -3.50
C LYS A 64 -2.18 -6.95 -4.47
N LEU A 65 -1.94 -5.71 -4.88
CA LEU A 65 -0.83 -5.36 -5.78
C LEU A 65 0.54 -5.70 -5.17
N ARG A 66 0.70 -5.42 -3.88
CA ARG A 66 1.93 -5.73 -3.14
C ARG A 66 1.57 -6.05 -1.69
N PRO A 67 1.17 -7.30 -1.40
CA PRO A 67 0.82 -7.70 -0.04
C PRO A 67 2.03 -7.55 0.88
N PRO A 68 1.82 -7.29 2.18
CA PRO A 68 2.91 -7.11 3.12
C PRO A 68 3.68 -8.42 3.30
N GLU A 69 4.99 -8.39 3.07
CA GLU A 69 5.85 -9.56 3.20
C GLU A 69 6.00 -10.00 4.67
N PRO A 70 6.01 -11.31 4.96
CA PRO A 70 6.04 -11.86 6.32
C PRO A 70 7.37 -11.68 7.06
N TYR A 71 8.41 -11.13 6.44
CA TYR A 71 9.71 -10.93 7.08
C TYR A 71 9.93 -9.47 7.48
N LYS A 72 10.06 -8.59 6.48
CA LYS A 72 10.35 -7.16 6.68
C LYS A 72 9.10 -6.28 6.65
N GLY A 73 7.91 -6.86 6.46
CA GLY A 73 6.66 -6.10 6.35
C GLY A 73 6.64 -5.11 5.19
N LYS A 74 7.46 -5.35 4.15
CA LYS A 74 7.51 -4.53 2.94
C LYS A 74 6.25 -4.81 2.11
N GLY A 75 5.65 -3.77 1.56
CA GLY A 75 4.38 -3.83 0.84
C GLY A 75 3.36 -2.85 1.42
N ILE A 76 2.11 -3.04 1.04
CA ILE A 76 1.00 -2.17 1.42
C ILE A 76 0.22 -2.85 2.54
N LYS A 77 0.08 -2.16 3.68
CA LYS A 77 -0.69 -2.63 4.83
C LYS A 77 -1.78 -1.62 5.22
N TYR A 78 -2.74 -2.05 6.03
CA TYR A 78 -3.57 -1.11 6.76
C TYR A 78 -2.77 -0.47 7.91
N ALA A 79 -3.18 0.71 8.35
CA ALA A 79 -2.43 1.47 9.38
C ALA A 79 -2.28 0.67 10.68
N GLU A 80 -3.34 -0.03 11.10
CA GLU A 80 -3.38 -0.83 12.33
C GLU A 80 -3.12 -2.33 12.10
N GLU A 81 -2.71 -2.76 10.91
CA GLU A 81 -2.49 -4.18 10.64
C GLU A 81 -1.19 -4.70 11.28
N VAL A 82 -1.32 -5.62 12.23
CA VAL A 82 -0.19 -6.33 12.84
C VAL A 82 0.26 -7.46 11.90
N ILE A 83 1.36 -7.23 11.19
CA ILE A 83 1.98 -8.24 10.33
C ILE A 83 2.67 -9.29 11.23
N ARG A 84 2.22 -10.54 11.19
CA ARG A 84 2.92 -11.67 11.84
C ARG A 84 4.26 -11.87 11.15
N ARG A 85 5.34 -11.45 11.81
CA ARG A 85 6.69 -11.58 11.29
C ARG A 85 7.23 -12.97 11.58
N LYS A 86 7.72 -13.67 10.56
CA LYS A 86 8.56 -14.86 10.74
C LYS A 86 10.01 -14.41 10.93
N ALA A 87 10.73 -15.09 11.82
CA ALA A 87 12.17 -14.89 11.96
C ALA A 87 12.84 -15.23 10.62
N GLY A 88 13.25 -14.21 9.86
CA GLY A 88 14.17 -14.38 8.75
C GLY A 88 15.56 -14.73 9.28
N LYS A 89 16.46 -15.22 8.41
CA LYS A 89 17.85 -15.56 8.76
C LYS A 89 18.40 -14.60 9.80
N ALA A 90 18.66 -15.12 11.01
CA ALA A 90 19.54 -14.50 11.98
C ALA A 90 20.93 -14.45 11.34
N PHE A 91 21.17 -13.47 10.48
CA PHE A 91 22.52 -13.11 10.11
C PHE A 91 23.05 -12.40 11.35
N GLY A 92 23.85 -13.12 12.13
CA GLY A 92 24.51 -12.56 13.30
C GLY A 92 25.18 -11.25 12.91
N SER A 93 24.84 -10.20 13.65
CA SER A 93 25.68 -9.02 13.74
C SER A 93 27.01 -9.48 14.34
N GLY A 94 27.97 -9.81 13.47
CA GLY A 94 29.36 -9.90 13.83
C GLY A 94 29.99 -8.53 13.63
N GLY A 95 30.69 -8.04 14.67
CA GLY A 95 31.75 -7.04 14.60
C GLY A 95 31.32 -5.61 14.36
#